data_AF-A0A3D1T9U8-F1
#
_entry.id   AF-A0A3D1T9U8-F1
#
_cell.length_a   1.000
_cell.length_b   1.000
_cell.length_c   1.000
_cell.angle_alpha   90.00
_cell.angle_beta   90.00
_cell.angle_gamma   90.00
#
_symmetry.space_group_name_H-M   'P 1'
#
loop_
_entity.id
_entity.type
_entity.pdbx_description
1 polymer ?
#
loop_
_entity_poly.entity_id
_entity_poly.type
_entity_poly.pdbx_seq_one_letter_code
_entity_poly.pdbx_strand_id
1 'polypeptide(L)'
;MPVRRWGRTQALLLCRVDGWGRSTPEVSTVGPSYVEGLRARIGTECIFVPGVRAIIVDEEDRVLLQRRSDFDCWGLPAGGVELNETVEQALCREVAEETGLTVEAMEPMALHSGPSQRFRYPNGDEVQGFAISFIVRVWTGRPKADGV
;
A
#
# COMPACT_ATOMS: atom_id res chain seq x y z
N MET A 1 -31.92 5.90 16.64
CA MET A 1 -30.88 6.82 16.14
C MET A 1 -30.46 6.33 14.76
N PRO A 2 -30.35 7.19 13.72
CA PRO A 2 -30.44 6.74 12.33
C PRO A 2 -29.10 6.27 11.75
N VAL A 3 -29.17 5.15 11.04
CA VAL A 3 -28.14 4.62 10.12
C VAL A 3 -28.05 5.58 8.92
N ARG A 4 -26.90 6.24 8.74
CA ARG A 4 -26.65 7.05 7.53
C ARG A 4 -26.01 6.19 6.44
N ARG A 5 -26.79 5.90 5.38
CA ARG A 5 -26.27 5.48 4.07
C ARG A 5 -25.56 6.68 3.42
N TRP A 6 -24.40 6.43 2.81
CA TRP A 6 -23.72 7.39 1.93
C TRP A 6 -23.54 6.81 0.54
N GLY A 7 -23.70 7.68 -0.46
CA GLY A 7 -23.68 7.39 -1.88
C GLY A 7 -22.28 7.39 -2.50
N ARG A 8 -22.26 6.89 -3.75
CA ARG A 8 -21.15 6.63 -4.67
C ARG A 8 -20.00 7.65 -4.64
N THR A 9 -18.88 7.28 -4.02
CA THR A 9 -17.52 7.76 -4.33
C THR A 9 -16.56 6.66 -3.85
N GLN A 10 -15.62 6.22 -4.68
CA GLN A 10 -14.66 5.15 -4.34
C GLN A 10 -13.93 5.50 -3.02
N ALA A 11 -14.04 4.61 -2.03
CA ALA A 11 -13.80 4.93 -0.63
C ALA A 11 -12.67 4.07 -0.03
N LEU A 12 -11.71 4.71 0.63
CA LEU A 12 -11.04 4.14 1.81
C LEU A 12 -12.11 3.86 2.86
N LEU A 13 -12.12 2.67 3.48
CA LEU A 13 -13.07 2.34 4.53
C LEU A 13 -12.47 2.53 5.92
N LEU A 14 -12.71 3.71 6.49
CA LEU A 14 -12.81 3.99 7.92
C LEU A 14 -13.98 5.01 8.11
N CYS A 15 -14.84 4.86 9.12
CA CYS A 15 -16.07 5.68 9.29
C CYS A 15 -15.76 7.14 9.78
N ARG A 16 -16.58 8.16 9.45
CA ARG A 16 -16.14 9.52 9.01
C ARG A 16 -16.58 10.77 9.85
N VAL A 17 -15.72 11.81 10.01
CA VAL A 17 -15.95 13.31 9.90
C VAL A 17 -14.62 14.12 9.89
N ASP A 18 -14.63 15.38 9.38
CA ASP A 18 -13.54 16.11 8.65
C ASP A 18 -12.73 17.24 9.36
N GLY A 19 -11.46 17.49 8.93
CA GLY A 19 -10.75 18.80 9.00
C GLY A 19 -9.20 18.86 9.22
N TRP A 20 -8.43 19.38 8.23
CA TRP A 20 -7.07 20.07 8.15
C TRP A 20 -5.90 19.83 9.17
N GLY A 21 -4.57 19.98 8.95
CA GLY A 21 -3.63 20.55 7.93
C GLY A 21 -2.12 20.20 8.24
N ARG A 22 -1.16 20.61 7.35
CA ARG A 22 0.23 20.10 6.99
C ARG A 22 1.38 20.15 8.07
N SER A 23 2.61 19.56 7.95
CA SER A 23 3.52 19.07 6.86
C SER A 23 4.67 18.12 7.36
N THR A 24 5.30 17.31 6.48
CA THR A 24 6.55 16.47 6.67
C THR A 24 7.46 16.45 5.40
N PRO A 25 8.74 15.99 5.45
CA PRO A 25 9.78 16.27 4.44
C PRO A 25 9.86 15.28 3.26
N GLU A 26 10.44 15.74 2.12
CA GLU A 26 10.58 15.01 0.85
C GLU A 26 11.77 14.03 0.81
N VAL A 27 11.53 12.82 0.31
CA VAL A 27 12.52 11.99 -0.39
C VAL A 27 12.08 11.95 -1.86
N SER A 28 12.96 12.37 -2.78
CA SER A 28 12.64 12.48 -4.21
C SER A 28 13.19 11.29 -4.99
N THR A 29 12.31 10.53 -5.63
CA THR A 29 12.67 9.50 -6.62
C THR A 29 12.64 10.14 -8.00
N VAL A 30 13.79 10.55 -8.55
CA VAL A 30 13.87 11.09 -9.92
C VAL A 30 14.22 9.94 -10.87
N GLY A 31 13.21 9.26 -11.41
CA GLY A 31 13.34 8.20 -12.41
C GLY A 31 12.16 7.22 -12.39
N PRO A 32 11.98 6.38 -13.44
CA PRO A 32 11.00 5.30 -13.41
C PRO A 32 11.35 4.29 -12.31
N SER A 33 10.34 3.65 -11.73
CA SER A 33 10.56 2.63 -10.70
C SER A 33 11.40 1.48 -11.23
N TYR A 34 12.04 0.72 -10.34
CA TYR A 34 12.84 -0.45 -10.74
C TYR A 34 12.02 -1.43 -11.58
N VAL A 35 10.77 -1.68 -11.17
CA VAL A 35 9.85 -2.58 -11.88
C VAL A 35 9.50 -2.03 -13.25
N GLU A 36 9.21 -0.74 -13.38
CA GLU A 36 8.95 -0.10 -14.68
C GLU A 36 10.15 -0.23 -15.62
N GLY A 37 11.36 0.02 -15.11
CA GLY A 37 12.61 -0.14 -15.87
C GLY A 37 12.83 -1.59 -16.35
N LEU A 38 12.48 -2.58 -15.52
CA LEU A 38 12.49 -3.99 -15.92
C LEU A 38 11.47 -4.28 -17.02
N ARG A 39 10.22 -3.83 -16.85
CA ARG A 39 9.12 -4.04 -17.80
C ARG A 39 9.43 -3.52 -19.19
N ALA A 40 10.09 -2.37 -19.28
CA ALA A 40 10.53 -1.81 -20.56
C ALA A 40 11.48 -2.74 -21.34
N ARG A 41 12.15 -3.69 -20.67
CA ARG A 41 13.15 -4.59 -21.28
C ARG A 41 12.64 -6.00 -21.53
N ILE A 42 11.76 -6.50 -20.66
CA ILE A 42 11.31 -7.90 -20.65
C ILE A 42 9.82 -8.07 -20.99
N GLY A 43 9.10 -6.96 -21.15
CA GLY A 43 7.66 -6.97 -21.37
C GLY A 43 6.90 -7.58 -20.19
N THR A 44 5.92 -8.42 -20.52
CA THR A 44 4.95 -8.98 -19.56
C THR A 44 5.40 -10.28 -18.91
N GLU A 45 6.62 -10.77 -19.20
CA GLU A 45 7.14 -12.00 -18.60
C GLU A 45 7.11 -11.99 -17.08
N CYS A 46 6.93 -13.17 -16.46
CA CYS A 46 6.82 -13.26 -15.01
C CYS A 46 8.13 -12.84 -14.33
N ILE A 47 8.07 -11.81 -13.48
CA ILE A 47 9.20 -11.38 -12.64
C ILE A 47 8.96 -11.60 -11.16
N PHE A 48 10.05 -11.75 -10.42
CA PHE A 48 10.04 -11.85 -8.97
C PHE A 48 10.17 -10.45 -8.35
N VAL A 49 9.19 -10.06 -7.53
CA VAL A 49 9.11 -8.70 -6.97
C VAL A 49 9.10 -8.76 -5.44
N PRO A 50 10.15 -8.26 -4.78
CA PRO A 50 10.12 -8.01 -3.34
C PRO A 50 9.10 -6.92 -3.01
N GLY A 51 8.30 -7.12 -1.97
CA GLY A 51 7.27 -6.17 -1.58
C GLY A 51 7.01 -6.10 -0.09
N VAL A 52 6.15 -5.17 0.29
CA VAL A 52 5.73 -4.97 1.67
C VAL A 52 4.22 -4.78 1.75
N ARG A 53 3.63 -5.11 2.89
CA ARG A 53 2.21 -4.86 3.18
C ARG A 53 2.05 -4.31 4.58
N ALA A 54 1.26 -3.24 4.75
CA ALA A 54 1.01 -2.64 6.04
C ALA A 54 -0.34 -3.09 6.61
N ILE A 55 -0.32 -3.66 7.82
CA ILE A 55 -1.50 -3.92 8.62
C ILE A 55 -1.59 -2.79 9.64
N ILE A 56 -2.26 -1.72 9.22
CA ILE A 56 -2.41 -0.51 10.04
C ILE A 56 -3.63 -0.69 10.91
N VAL A 57 -3.41 -0.66 12.22
CA VAL A 57 -4.42 -0.88 13.24
C VAL A 57 -4.64 0.39 14.04
N ASP A 58 -5.90 0.77 14.26
CA ASP A 58 -6.24 1.92 15.10
C ASP A 58 -6.50 1.51 16.57
N GLU A 59 -6.83 2.48 17.41
CA GLU A 59 -7.10 2.27 18.84
C GLU A 59 -8.33 1.40 19.12
N GLU A 60 -9.20 1.18 18.12
CA GLU A 60 -10.38 0.31 18.20
C GLU A 60 -10.11 -1.09 17.62
N ASP A 61 -8.85 -1.45 17.39
CA ASP A 61 -8.40 -2.69 16.74
C ASP A 61 -9.00 -2.90 15.32
N ARG A 62 -9.33 -1.82 14.61
CA ARG A 62 -9.79 -1.87 13.22
C ARG A 62 -8.58 -1.82 12.28
N VAL A 63 -8.67 -2.56 11.17
CA VAL A 63 -7.62 -2.59 10.13
C VAL A 63 -7.99 -1.67 8.98
N LEU A 64 -7.05 -0.82 8.56
CA LEU A 64 -7.20 -0.01 7.36
C LEU A 64 -7.11 -0.89 6.10
N LEU A 65 -8.13 -0.79 5.25
CA LEU A 65 -8.15 -1.42 3.93
C LEU A 65 -8.40 -0.38 2.84
N GLN A 66 -7.79 -0.60 1.68
CA GLN A 66 -8.01 0.17 0.45
C GLN A 66 -8.81 -0.67 -0.54
N ARG A 67 -9.74 -0.04 -1.26
CA ARG A 67 -10.44 -0.69 -2.36
C ARG A 67 -9.67 -0.44 -3.64
N ARG A 68 -9.05 -1.49 -4.19
CA ARG A 68 -8.22 -1.39 -5.38
C ARG A 68 -9.08 -1.29 -6.63
N SER A 69 -8.72 -0.39 -7.54
CA SER A 69 -9.41 -0.19 -8.82
C SER A 69 -9.12 -1.29 -9.84
N ASP A 70 -7.93 -1.92 -9.76
CA ASP A 70 -7.45 -2.94 -10.70
C ASP A 70 -8.17 -4.30 -10.59
N PHE A 71 -8.54 -4.70 -9.37
CA PHE A 71 -9.16 -5.99 -9.08
C PHE A 71 -10.55 -5.87 -8.42
N ASP A 72 -11.08 -4.65 -8.23
CA ASP A 72 -12.30 -4.34 -7.47
C ASP A 72 -12.39 -5.11 -6.13
N CYS A 73 -11.25 -5.21 -5.44
CA CYS A 73 -11.13 -5.96 -4.20
C CYS A 73 -10.58 -5.06 -3.08
N TRP A 74 -10.78 -5.50 -1.84
CA TRP A 74 -10.17 -4.85 -0.68
C TRP A 74 -8.79 -5.44 -0.42
N GLY A 75 -7.80 -4.58 -0.24
CA GLY A 75 -6.42 -4.94 0.04
C GLY A 75 -5.83 -4.10 1.17
N LEU A 76 -4.70 -4.57 1.70
CA LEU A 76 -3.84 -3.79 2.58
C LEU A 76 -3.07 -2.76 1.74
N PRO A 77 -2.71 -1.59 2.31
CA PRO A 77 -1.67 -0.74 1.74
C PRO A 77 -0.40 -1.55 1.49
N ALA A 78 0.14 -1.48 0.29
CA ALA A 78 1.19 -2.39 -0.14
C ALA A 78 1.89 -1.92 -1.41
N GLY A 79 3.19 -2.15 -1.49
CA GLY A 79 3.91 -1.90 -2.73
C GLY A 79 5.27 -2.57 -2.81
N GLY A 80 6.00 -2.22 -3.86
CA GLY A 80 7.29 -2.79 -4.21
C GLY A 80 8.41 -2.17 -3.38
N VAL A 81 9.44 -2.97 -3.09
CA VAL A 81 10.69 -2.43 -2.55
C VAL A 81 11.51 -1.89 -3.71
N GLU A 82 11.89 -0.61 -3.65
CA GLU A 82 12.74 0.00 -4.67
C GLU A 82 14.23 -0.31 -4.43
N LEU A 83 15.04 -0.11 -5.47
CA LEU A 83 16.48 -0.26 -5.33
C LEU A 83 17.02 0.71 -4.28
N ASN A 84 17.88 0.17 -3.40
CA ASN A 84 18.54 0.90 -2.31
C ASN A 84 17.61 1.31 -1.14
N GLU A 85 16.38 0.79 -1.08
CA GLU A 85 15.52 0.88 0.10
C GLU A 85 15.65 -0.35 1.00
N THR A 86 15.52 -0.16 2.31
CA THR A 86 15.15 -1.26 3.23
C THR A 86 13.66 -1.55 3.12
N VAL A 87 13.22 -2.71 3.63
CA VAL A 87 11.79 -3.05 3.65
C VAL A 87 10.97 -2.07 4.51
N GLU A 88 11.55 -1.54 5.59
CA GLU A 88 10.92 -0.54 6.45
C GLU A 88 10.78 0.81 5.73
N GLN A 89 11.80 1.21 4.96
CA GLN A 89 11.73 2.43 4.15
C GLN A 89 10.66 2.34 3.08
N ALA A 90 10.60 1.21 2.37
CA ALA A 90 9.55 0.94 1.39
C ALA A 90 8.16 0.96 2.06
N LEU A 91 8.00 0.35 3.24
CA LEU A 91 6.72 0.35 3.95
C LEU A 91 6.28 1.78 4.31
N CYS A 92 7.19 2.58 4.86
CA CYS A 92 6.89 3.97 5.20
C CYS A 92 6.50 4.79 3.96
N ARG A 93 7.22 4.63 2.85
CA ARG A 93 6.95 5.32 1.58
C ARG A 93 5.57 4.95 1.04
N GLU A 94 5.30 3.65 0.86
CA GLU A 94 4.03 3.15 0.31
C GLU A 94 2.84 3.57 1.18
N VAL A 95 2.97 3.46 2.51
CA VAL A 95 1.91 3.92 3.42
C VAL A 95 1.67 5.42 3.27
N ALA A 96 2.72 6.23 3.18
CA ALA A 96 2.59 7.67 3.00
C ALA A 96 1.96 8.02 1.64
N GLU A 97 2.38 7.37 0.57
CA GLU A 97 1.90 7.59 -0.80
C GLU A 97 0.42 7.21 -0.95
N GLU A 98 0.03 6.01 -0.52
CA GLU A 98 -1.32 5.48 -0.77
C GLU A 98 -2.35 5.93 0.27
N THR A 99 -1.93 6.26 1.50
CA THR A 99 -2.84 6.57 2.61
C THR A 99 -2.68 7.97 3.22
N GLY A 100 -1.55 8.62 2.97
CA GLY A 100 -1.18 9.88 3.63
C GLY A 100 -0.83 9.73 5.12
N LEU A 101 -0.62 8.52 5.61
CA LEU A 101 -0.22 8.25 6.99
C LEU A 101 1.31 8.21 7.14
N THR A 102 1.78 8.56 8.34
CA THR A 102 3.18 8.41 8.74
C THR A 102 3.29 7.23 9.70
N VAL A 103 4.15 6.26 9.39
CA VAL A 103 4.47 5.15 10.29
C VAL A 103 5.55 5.58 11.28
N GLU A 104 5.30 5.41 12.58
CA GLU A 104 6.27 5.76 13.64
C GLU A 104 6.94 4.50 14.23
N ALA A 105 6.19 3.40 14.30
CA ALA A 105 6.72 2.09 14.67
C ALA A 105 5.99 0.97 13.93
N MET A 106 6.75 -0.07 13.59
CA MET A 106 6.27 -1.23 12.87
C MET A 106 6.96 -2.50 13.38
N GLU A 107 6.27 -3.64 13.30
CA GLU A 107 6.82 -4.94 13.65
C GLU A 107 6.57 -5.95 12.52
N PRO A 108 7.55 -6.77 12.13
CA PRO A 108 7.34 -7.80 11.13
C PRO A 108 6.37 -8.86 11.67
N MET A 109 5.36 -9.20 10.88
CA MET A 109 4.28 -10.10 11.31
C MET A 109 4.23 -11.39 10.50
N ALA A 110 4.44 -11.32 9.18
CA ALA A 110 4.33 -12.49 8.31
C ALA A 110 5.20 -12.37 7.06
N LEU A 111 5.70 -13.52 6.58
CA LEU A 111 6.37 -13.65 5.30
C LEU A 111 5.44 -14.35 4.31
N HIS A 112 5.32 -13.79 3.11
CA HIS A 112 4.50 -14.31 2.01
C HIS A 112 5.41 -14.69 0.85
N SER A 113 5.43 -15.99 0.51
CA SER A 113 6.27 -16.51 -0.57
C SER A 113 5.64 -17.74 -1.24
N GLY A 114 6.24 -18.15 -2.36
CA GLY A 114 5.85 -19.35 -3.09
C GLY A 114 4.81 -19.10 -4.20
N PRO A 115 4.36 -20.17 -4.89
CA PRO A 115 3.52 -20.06 -6.09
C PRO A 115 2.17 -19.37 -5.87
N SER A 116 1.65 -19.37 -4.63
CA SER A 116 0.40 -18.70 -4.27
C SER A 116 0.49 -17.18 -4.35
N GLN A 117 1.69 -16.60 -4.41
CA GLN A 117 1.92 -15.16 -4.55
C GLN A 117 2.10 -14.72 -6.00
N ARG A 118 1.80 -15.60 -6.97
CA ARG A 118 1.81 -15.25 -8.40
C ARG A 118 0.47 -14.68 -8.81
N PHE A 119 0.50 -13.55 -9.50
CA PHE A 119 -0.70 -12.93 -10.08
C PHE A 119 -0.37 -12.20 -11.37
N ARG A 120 -1.40 -11.99 -12.19
CA ARG A 120 -1.32 -11.28 -13.47
C ARG A 120 -2.20 -10.03 -13.39
N TYR A 121 -1.62 -8.88 -13.70
CA TYR A 121 -2.34 -7.62 -13.76
C TYR A 121 -3.21 -7.52 -15.03
N PRO A 122 -4.24 -6.65 -15.05
CA PRO A 122 -5.08 -6.45 -16.23
C PRO A 122 -4.31 -6.04 -17.50
N ASN A 123 -3.17 -5.36 -17.35
CA ASN A 123 -2.29 -4.97 -18.47
C ASN A 123 -1.47 -6.15 -19.05
N GLY A 124 -1.59 -7.36 -18.47
CA GLY A 124 -0.90 -8.56 -18.89
C GLY A 124 0.40 -8.86 -18.13
N ASP A 125 0.88 -7.93 -17.30
CA ASP A 125 2.11 -8.12 -16.52
C ASP A 125 1.96 -9.25 -15.52
N GLU A 126 2.91 -10.16 -15.51
CA GLU A 126 2.97 -11.24 -14.52
C GLU A 126 4.02 -10.99 -13.45
N VAL A 127 3.63 -11.16 -12.20
CA VAL A 127 4.53 -11.04 -11.06
C VAL A 127 4.38 -12.23 -10.13
N GLN A 128 5.48 -12.61 -9.49
CA GLN A 128 5.47 -13.43 -8.30
C GLN A 128 6.03 -12.61 -7.14
N GLY A 129 5.19 -12.34 -6.16
CA GLY A 129 5.57 -11.57 -4.98
C GLY A 129 6.40 -12.37 -3.97
N PHE A 130 7.34 -11.69 -3.33
CA PHE A 130 7.95 -12.10 -2.07
C PHE A 130 7.83 -10.94 -1.10
N ALA A 131 6.90 -11.04 -0.14
CA ALA A 131 6.50 -9.89 0.64
C ALA A 131 6.55 -10.13 2.15
N ILE A 132 6.93 -9.09 2.89
CA ILE A 132 6.82 -9.07 4.35
C ILE A 132 5.62 -8.20 4.72
N SER A 133 4.75 -8.70 5.57
CA SER A 133 3.72 -7.89 6.21
C SER A 133 4.22 -7.36 7.55
N PHE A 134 3.99 -6.08 7.79
CA PHE A 134 4.26 -5.44 9.06
C PHE A 134 2.96 -5.04 9.73
N ILE A 135 2.88 -5.19 11.05
CA ILE A 135 1.82 -4.59 11.84
C ILE A 135 2.27 -3.20 12.30
N VAL A 136 1.39 -2.22 12.12
CA VAL A 136 1.63 -0.82 12.43
C VAL A 136 0.54 -0.34 13.38
N ARG A 137 0.91 -0.12 14.64
CA ARG A 137 0.02 0.38 15.70
C ARG A 137 0.33 1.81 16.11
N VAL A 138 1.54 2.30 15.81
CA VAL A 138 1.97 3.66 16.11
C VAL A 138 2.16 4.38 14.79
N TRP A 139 1.23 5.27 14.49
CA TRP A 139 1.18 6.03 13.25
C TRP A 139 0.45 7.35 13.49
N THR A 140 0.69 8.33 12.62
CA THR A 140 0.03 9.63 12.65
C THR A 140 -0.52 10.01 11.29
N GLY A 141 -1.44 10.99 11.27
CA GLY A 141 -2.10 11.45 10.05
C GLY A 141 -3.57 11.07 10.00
N ARG A 142 -4.21 11.35 8.85
CA ARG A 142 -5.61 10.99 8.59
C ARG A 142 -5.66 10.17 7.30
N PRO A 143 -6.20 8.95 7.33
CA PRO A 143 -6.27 8.09 6.15
C PRO A 143 -7.02 8.78 5.02
N LYS A 144 -6.39 8.86 3.84
CA LYS A 144 -6.94 9.46 2.63
C LYS A 144 -6.57 8.59 1.43
N ALA A 145 -7.50 8.37 0.51
CA ALA A 145 -7.18 7.73 -0.77
C ALA A 145 -6.29 8.65 -1.60
N ASP A 146 -5.28 8.07 -2.24
CA ASP A 146 -4.53 8.68 -3.33
C ASP A 146 -5.41 8.98 -4.56
N GLY A 147 -6.49 8.21 -4.74
CA GLY A 147 -7.50 8.42 -5.78
C GLY A 147 -7.23 7.67 -7.08
N VAL A 148 -6.36 6.67 -7.06
CA VAL A 148 -6.01 5.80 -8.20
C VAL A 148 -6.80 4.49 -8.18
#